data_AF-A0A0F5ZU68-F1
#
_entry.id   AF-A0A0F5ZU68-F1
#
_cell.length_a   1.000
_cell.length_b   1.000
_cell.length_c   1.000
_cell.angle_alpha   90.00
_cell.angle_beta   90.00
_cell.angle_gamma   90.00
#
_symmetry.space_group_name_H-M   'P 1'
#
loop_
_entity.id
_entity.type
_entity.pdbx_description
1 polymer ?
#
loop_
_entity_poly.entity_id
_entity_poly.type
_entity_poly.pdbx_seq_one_letter_code
_entity_poly.pdbx_strand_id
1 'polypeptide(L)'
;MKNAVGKAIGEDQVIEFDVIAPERHAIVPADWELTTPPANGLQPLVVTFDRIIDRYAAQRLIRLKGPDGETLRGKLVSEDRTWTLTPETAWHSGNYKLIVSPELEDISGNTIRSPFDAKSGTMGEATNIIEREFVIGTP
;
A
#
# COMPACT_ATOMS: atom_id res chain seq x y z
N MET A 1 15.03 2.01 39.81
CA MET A 1 15.66 0.69 40.14
C MET A 1 17.18 0.78 39.95
N LYS A 2 17.99 -0.12 40.53
CA LYS A 2 19.46 -0.18 40.28
C LYS A 2 19.80 -1.54 39.67
N ASN A 3 20.76 -1.59 38.74
CA ASN A 3 21.25 -2.88 38.23
C ASN A 3 22.15 -3.57 39.28
N ALA A 4 22.54 -4.82 39.03
CA ALA A 4 23.33 -5.65 39.96
C ALA A 4 24.72 -5.09 40.32
N VAL A 5 25.14 -3.96 39.72
CA VAL A 5 26.44 -3.29 39.96
C VAL A 5 26.25 -1.89 40.54
N GLY A 6 25.04 -1.53 40.97
CA GLY A 6 24.76 -0.27 41.68
C GLY A 6 24.73 0.99 40.81
N LYS A 7 24.83 0.86 39.48
CA LYS A 7 24.66 1.99 38.56
C LYS A 7 23.18 2.38 38.53
N ALA A 8 22.89 3.68 38.64
CA ALA A 8 21.54 4.19 38.49
C ALA A 8 21.02 3.78 37.10
N ILE A 9 19.95 2.98 37.07
CA ILE A 9 19.16 2.81 35.86
C ILE A 9 18.49 4.16 35.65
N GLY A 10 18.47 4.66 34.40
CA GLY A 10 17.97 5.99 34.06
C GLY A 10 16.57 6.27 34.62
N GLU A 11 16.20 7.54 34.65
CA GLU A 11 14.89 7.98 35.14
C GLU A 11 13.75 7.31 34.37
N ASP A 12 12.65 7.04 35.08
CA ASP A 12 11.43 6.52 34.46
C ASP A 12 10.96 7.52 33.40
N GLN A 13 10.77 7.06 32.16
CA GLN A 13 10.17 7.88 31.11
C GLN A 13 8.70 7.51 30.95
N VAL A 14 7.85 8.53 30.95
CA VAL A 14 6.44 8.42 30.59
C VAL A 14 6.29 8.93 29.16
N ILE A 15 5.77 8.07 28.28
CA ILE A 15 5.43 8.42 26.89
C ILE A 15 3.92 8.47 26.81
N GLU A 16 3.39 9.64 26.48
CA GLU A 16 1.96 9.83 26.21
C GLU A 16 1.73 9.81 24.69
N PHE A 17 0.68 9.12 24.27
CA PHE A 17 0.26 9.08 22.87
C PHE A 17 -1.26 9.02 22.79
N ASP A 18 -1.81 9.64 21.75
CA ASP A 18 -3.23 9.55 21.42
C ASP A 18 -3.49 8.34 20.52
N VAL A 19 -4.60 7.66 20.78
CA VAL A 19 -5.08 6.56 19.92
C VAL A 19 -6.27 7.03 19.10
N ILE A 20 -6.29 6.62 17.83
CA ILE A 20 -7.44 6.82 16.95
C ILE A 20 -8.45 5.67 17.10
N ALA A 21 -9.62 5.82 16.49
CA ALA A 21 -10.58 4.73 16.37
C ALA A 21 -9.98 3.53 15.61
N PRO A 22 -10.31 2.28 15.98
CA PRO A 22 -9.80 1.10 15.29
C PRO A 22 -10.34 1.03 13.85
N GLU A 23 -9.46 0.66 12.91
CA GLU A 23 -9.85 0.32 11.54
C GLU A 23 -10.35 -1.12 11.49
N ARG A 24 -11.61 -1.31 11.09
CA ARG A 24 -12.33 -2.60 11.16
C ARG A 24 -12.89 -3.06 9.83
N HIS A 25 -12.54 -2.39 8.75
CA HIS A 25 -13.00 -2.74 7.40
C HIS A 25 -11.87 -3.41 6.61
N ALA A 26 -12.25 -4.27 5.67
CA ALA A 26 -11.33 -4.78 4.67
C ALA A 26 -10.76 -3.62 3.83
N ILE A 27 -9.61 -3.85 3.21
CA ILE A 27 -9.03 -2.91 2.25
C ILE A 27 -9.89 -2.91 0.97
N VAL A 28 -10.21 -1.73 0.46
CA VAL A 28 -11.00 -1.56 -0.77
C VAL A 28 -10.18 -0.76 -1.81
N PRO A 29 -9.41 -1.42 -2.70
CA PRO A 29 -8.54 -0.71 -3.66
C PRO A 29 -9.26 0.19 -4.67
N ALA A 30 -10.57 -0.02 -4.84
CA ALA A 30 -11.42 0.83 -5.67
C ALA A 30 -11.52 2.26 -5.11
N ASP A 31 -11.40 2.44 -3.80
CA ASP A 31 -11.56 3.74 -3.12
C ASP A 31 -10.27 4.58 -3.14
N TRP A 32 -9.15 4.00 -3.59
CA TRP A 32 -7.88 4.71 -3.63
C TRP A 32 -7.84 5.79 -4.70
N GLU A 33 -7.07 6.84 -4.45
CA GLU A 33 -6.80 7.88 -5.43
C GLU A 33 -5.56 7.51 -6.26
N LEU A 34 -5.63 7.69 -7.58
CA LEU A 34 -4.50 7.51 -8.48
C LEU A 34 -4.15 8.85 -9.11
N THR A 35 -2.94 9.33 -8.85
CA THR A 35 -2.36 10.48 -9.55
C THR A 35 -1.50 9.97 -10.70
N THR A 36 -2.04 10.07 -11.91
CA THR A 36 -1.39 9.62 -13.14
C THR A 36 -0.30 10.61 -13.61
N PRO A 37 0.88 10.13 -13.99
CA PRO A 37 1.93 10.98 -14.55
C PRO A 37 1.62 11.36 -16.00
N PRO A 38 2.25 12.42 -16.54
CA PRO A 38 2.18 12.72 -17.97
C PRO A 38 2.93 11.67 -18.80
N ALA A 39 2.47 11.46 -20.03
CA ALA A 39 3.20 10.67 -21.02
C ALA A 39 4.57 11.29 -21.35
N ASN A 40 5.50 10.47 -21.83
CA ASN A 40 6.89 10.82 -22.19
C ASN A 40 7.75 11.37 -21.04
N GLY A 41 7.27 11.24 -19.80
CA GLY A 41 7.95 11.66 -18.58
C GLY A 41 8.41 10.51 -17.69
N LEU A 42 9.16 10.83 -16.65
CA LEU A 42 9.62 9.90 -15.60
C LEU A 42 8.99 10.20 -14.24
N GLN A 43 8.01 11.11 -14.19
CA GLN A 43 7.27 11.43 -12.99
C GLN A 43 6.62 10.15 -12.43
N PRO A 44 6.55 9.97 -11.11
CA PRO A 44 5.97 8.77 -10.53
C PRO A 44 4.46 8.69 -10.78
N LEU A 45 3.96 7.47 -10.92
CA LEU A 45 2.57 7.19 -10.56
C LEU A 45 2.48 7.19 -9.03
N VAL A 46 1.44 7.84 -8.48
CA VAL A 46 1.16 7.82 -7.05
C VAL A 46 -0.19 7.17 -6.80
N VAL A 47 -0.22 6.19 -5.89
CA VAL A 47 -1.43 5.64 -5.30
C VAL A 47 -1.54 6.17 -3.88
N THR A 48 -2.62 6.87 -3.56
CA THR A 48 -2.93 7.33 -2.21
C THR A 48 -3.97 6.40 -1.60
N PHE A 49 -3.59 5.74 -0.52
CA PHE A 49 -4.42 4.84 0.26
C PHE A 49 -5.32 5.63 1.23
N ASP A 50 -6.45 5.02 1.58
CA ASP A 50 -7.35 5.52 2.62
C ASP A 50 -6.73 5.38 4.03
N ARG A 51 -5.85 4.39 4.21
CA ARG A 51 -5.16 4.02 5.46
C ARG A 51 -3.67 3.75 5.25
N ILE A 52 -2.92 3.50 6.33
CA ILE A 52 -1.51 3.09 6.24
C ILE A 52 -1.45 1.60 5.88
N ILE A 53 -0.87 1.29 4.72
CA ILE A 53 -0.67 -0.08 4.26
C ILE A 53 0.70 -0.58 4.73
N ASP A 54 0.85 -1.87 5.04
CA ASP A 54 2.18 -2.42 5.37
C ASP A 54 3.14 -2.17 4.20
N ARG A 55 4.29 -1.55 4.51
CA ARG A 55 5.26 -1.10 3.50
C ARG A 55 5.78 -2.25 2.65
N TYR A 56 6.11 -3.38 3.27
CA TYR A 56 6.69 -4.52 2.58
C TYR A 56 5.63 -5.28 1.78
N ALA A 57 4.41 -5.39 2.32
CA ALA A 57 3.26 -5.92 1.60
C ALA A 57 2.98 -5.09 0.35
N ALA A 58 2.86 -3.75 0.47
CA ALA A 58 2.62 -2.85 -0.65
C ALA A 58 3.70 -2.98 -1.74
N GLN A 59 4.98 -2.99 -1.36
CA GLN A 59 6.08 -3.19 -2.31
C GLN A 59 6.04 -4.56 -3.01
N ARG A 60 5.57 -5.61 -2.34
CA ARG A 60 5.55 -6.98 -2.90
C ARG A 60 4.27 -7.32 -3.65
N LEU A 61 3.14 -6.71 -3.32
CA LEU A 61 1.81 -7.17 -3.72
C LEU A 61 1.05 -6.19 -4.62
N ILE A 62 1.60 -4.99 -4.84
CA ILE A 62 1.11 -4.01 -5.81
C ILE A 62 2.04 -3.97 -7.01
N ARG A 63 1.48 -4.05 -8.22
CA ARG A 63 2.22 -3.98 -9.49
C ARG A 63 1.50 -3.08 -10.48
N LEU A 64 2.25 -2.56 -11.45
CA LEU A 64 1.68 -1.93 -12.63
C LEU A 64 1.94 -2.81 -13.85
N LYS A 65 0.95 -2.92 -14.73
CA LYS A 65 1.12 -3.44 -16.09
C LYS A 65 0.93 -2.35 -17.12
N GLY A 66 1.77 -2.39 -18.15
CA GLY A 66 1.72 -1.48 -19.29
C GLY A 66 0.66 -1.86 -20.31
N PRO A 67 0.51 -1.05 -21.38
CA PRO A 67 -0.39 -1.35 -22.49
C PRO A 67 -0.05 -2.64 -23.24
N ASP A 68 1.20 -3.07 -23.18
CA ASP A 68 1.71 -4.35 -23.69
C ASP A 68 1.37 -5.55 -22.79
N GLY A 69 0.80 -5.31 -21.61
CA GLY A 69 0.49 -6.32 -20.60
C GLY A 69 1.69 -6.72 -19.72
N GLU A 70 2.87 -6.16 -19.99
CA GLU A 70 4.09 -6.45 -19.25
C GLU A 70 4.14 -5.69 -17.92
N THR A 71 4.82 -6.26 -16.93
CA THR A 71 4.98 -5.60 -15.63
C THR A 71 5.98 -4.45 -15.74
N LEU A 72 5.55 -3.26 -15.33
CA LEU A 72 6.38 -2.06 -15.30
C LEU A 72 7.47 -2.18 -14.23
N ARG A 73 8.70 -1.86 -14.64
CA ARG A 73 9.87 -1.79 -13.77
C ARG A 73 10.11 -0.35 -13.36
N GLY A 74 10.60 -0.18 -12.13
CA GLY A 74 10.74 1.13 -11.53
C GLY A 74 11.20 1.07 -10.09
N LYS A 75 11.58 2.23 -9.58
CA LYS A 75 11.82 2.41 -8.16
C LYS A 75 10.48 2.46 -7.44
N LEU A 76 10.32 1.58 -6.45
CA LEU A 76 9.16 1.52 -5.58
C LEU A 76 9.44 2.19 -4.24
N VAL A 77 8.58 3.12 -3.84
CA VAL A 77 8.59 3.71 -2.50
C VAL A 77 7.18 3.60 -1.92
N SER A 78 7.08 3.10 -0.70
CA SER A 78 5.84 3.05 0.08
C SER A 78 6.10 3.68 1.43
N GLU A 79 5.48 4.83 1.67
CA GLU A 79 5.66 5.66 2.87
C GLU A 79 4.31 6.27 3.25
N ASP A 80 4.02 6.30 4.55
CA ASP A 80 2.73 6.72 5.11
C ASP A 80 1.55 6.03 4.42
N ARG A 81 0.67 6.80 3.78
CA ARG A 81 -0.49 6.32 3.01
C ARG A 81 -0.25 6.37 1.51
N THR A 82 1.00 6.33 1.07
CA THR A 82 1.34 6.46 -0.35
C THR A 82 2.19 5.31 -0.81
N TRP A 83 1.92 4.88 -2.04
CA TRP A 83 2.78 3.98 -2.80
C TRP A 83 3.07 4.63 -4.15
N THR A 84 4.33 4.57 -4.56
CA THR A 84 4.78 5.22 -5.80
C THR A 84 5.62 4.28 -6.64
N LEU A 85 5.47 4.40 -7.96
CA LEU A 85 6.36 3.80 -8.95
C LEU A 85 6.93 4.91 -9.83
N THR A 86 8.23 5.15 -9.70
CA THR A 86 9.02 5.93 -10.66
C THR A 86 9.55 4.97 -11.71
N PRO A 87 9.16 5.09 -12.99
CA PRO A 87 9.50 4.09 -13.99
C PRO A 87 10.98 4.20 -14.39
N GLU A 88 11.56 3.09 -14.85
CA GLU A 88 12.92 3.08 -15.43
C GLU A 88 12.96 3.70 -16.84
N THR A 89 11.84 3.64 -17.56
CA THR A 89 11.66 4.18 -18.91
C THR A 89 10.50 5.16 -18.92
N ALA A 90 10.53 6.14 -19.83
CA ALA A 90 9.46 7.12 -19.95
C ALA A 90 8.09 6.44 -20.19
N TRP A 91 7.03 7.02 -19.63
CA TRP A 91 5.67 6.52 -19.83
C TRP A 91 5.26 6.63 -21.29
N HIS A 92 4.60 5.61 -21.81
CA HIS A 92 3.93 5.66 -23.11
C HIS A 92 2.48 6.09 -22.89
N SER A 93 1.85 6.63 -23.93
CA SER A 93 0.40 6.83 -23.86
C SER A 93 -0.30 5.48 -24.03
N GLY A 94 -1.41 5.26 -23.32
CA GLY A 94 -2.20 4.04 -23.43
C GLY A 94 -2.90 3.62 -22.14
N ASN A 95 -3.46 2.42 -22.19
CA ASN A 95 -4.17 1.80 -21.07
C ASN A 95 -3.20 1.04 -20.16
N TYR A 96 -3.24 1.33 -18.87
CA TYR A 96 -2.43 0.70 -17.84
C TYR A 96 -3.33 -0.01 -16.82
N LYS A 97 -2.73 -0.92 -16.05
CA LYS A 97 -3.42 -1.62 -14.98
C LYS A 97 -2.66 -1.54 -13.67
N LEU A 98 -3.35 -1.14 -12.61
CA LEU A 98 -2.92 -1.38 -11.23
C LEU A 98 -3.38 -2.78 -10.84
N ILE A 99 -2.42 -3.63 -10.49
CA ILE A 99 -2.64 -5.01 -10.12
C ILE A 99 -2.38 -5.14 -8.62
N VAL A 100 -3.37 -5.60 -7.87
CA VAL A 100 -3.30 -5.72 -6.41
C VAL A 100 -3.61 -7.16 -6.01
N SER A 101 -2.67 -7.80 -5.31
CA SER A 101 -2.91 -9.13 -4.74
C SER A 101 -3.92 -9.02 -3.59
N PRO A 102 -4.89 -9.94 -3.48
CA PRO A 102 -5.84 -9.97 -2.38
C PRO A 102 -5.20 -10.28 -1.01
N GLU A 103 -3.93 -10.71 -0.97
CA GLU A 103 -3.13 -10.87 0.25
C GLU A 103 -2.60 -9.54 0.81
N LEU A 104 -2.84 -8.40 0.13
CA LEU A 104 -2.38 -7.11 0.64
C LEU A 104 -2.98 -6.84 2.02
N GLU A 105 -2.13 -6.42 2.96
CA GLU A 105 -2.49 -6.14 4.35
C GLU A 105 -2.11 -4.71 4.78
N ASP A 106 -2.89 -4.15 5.71
CA ASP A 106 -2.57 -2.91 6.39
C ASP A 106 -1.77 -3.15 7.68
N ILE A 107 -1.31 -2.07 8.33
CA ILE A 107 -0.53 -2.18 9.57
C ILE A 107 -1.32 -2.76 10.76
N SER A 108 -2.64 -2.90 10.62
CA SER A 108 -3.53 -3.52 11.62
C SER A 108 -3.91 -4.95 11.25
N GLY A 109 -3.37 -5.50 10.15
CA GLY A 109 -3.65 -6.86 9.67
C GLY A 109 -4.97 -7.02 8.92
N ASN A 110 -5.67 -5.94 8.56
CA ASN A 110 -6.81 -6.05 7.67
C ASN A 110 -6.31 -6.33 6.26
N THR A 111 -6.98 -7.25 5.57
CA THR A 111 -6.68 -7.59 4.18
C THR A 111 -7.79 -7.12 3.25
N ILE A 112 -7.59 -7.26 1.95
CA ILE A 112 -8.66 -7.09 0.95
C ILE A 112 -9.75 -8.15 1.13
N ARG A 113 -9.38 -9.36 1.55
CA ARG A 113 -10.34 -10.45 1.78
C ARG A 113 -11.21 -10.24 3.00
N SER A 114 -10.65 -9.69 4.07
CA SER A 114 -11.31 -9.67 5.35
C SER A 114 -10.67 -8.67 6.31
N PRO A 115 -11.46 -8.01 7.17
CA PRO A 115 -10.93 -7.40 8.38
C PRO A 115 -10.20 -8.42 9.25
N PHE A 116 -9.28 -7.93 10.08
CA PHE A 116 -8.52 -8.76 11.02
C PHE A 116 -9.43 -9.47 12.05
N ASP A 117 -10.38 -8.73 12.63
CA ASP A 117 -11.29 -9.22 13.69
C ASP A 117 -12.54 -9.96 13.15
N ALA A 118 -12.50 -10.43 11.91
CA ALA A 118 -13.65 -11.11 11.31
C ALA A 118 -13.93 -12.47 11.99
N LYS A 119 -15.21 -12.85 12.08
CA LYS A 119 -15.59 -14.15 12.67
C LYS A 119 -15.06 -15.29 11.80
N SER A 120 -14.69 -16.41 12.42
CA SER A 120 -14.29 -17.59 11.66
C SER A 120 -15.39 -17.99 10.66
N GLY A 121 -15.02 -18.18 9.39
CA GLY A 121 -15.93 -18.50 8.30
C GLY A 121 -16.45 -17.30 7.50
N THR A 122 -16.09 -16.05 7.83
CA THR A 122 -16.51 -14.85 7.07
C THR A 122 -15.42 -14.30 6.14
N MET A 123 -14.45 -15.12 5.72
CA MET A 123 -13.50 -14.70 4.68
C MET A 123 -14.28 -14.22 3.46
N GLY A 124 -14.02 -12.98 3.02
CA GLY A 124 -14.64 -12.42 1.82
C GLY A 124 -14.19 -13.16 0.56
N GLU A 125 -15.03 -13.10 -0.47
CA GLU A 125 -14.89 -13.87 -1.71
C GLU A 125 -13.74 -13.40 -2.63
N ALA A 126 -12.97 -12.38 -2.24
CA ALA A 126 -11.84 -11.87 -3.03
C ALA A 126 -10.68 -12.87 -3.06
N THR A 127 -10.81 -13.94 -3.83
CA THR A 127 -9.74 -14.90 -4.11
C THR A 127 -8.89 -14.47 -5.29
N ASN A 128 -9.40 -13.54 -6.10
CA ASN A 128 -8.79 -13.14 -7.36
C ASN A 128 -7.95 -11.88 -7.20
N ILE A 129 -6.96 -11.75 -8.09
CA ILE A 129 -6.21 -10.52 -8.28
C ILE A 129 -7.17 -9.39 -8.66
N ILE A 130 -7.01 -8.23 -8.02
CA ILE A 130 -7.76 -7.02 -8.37
C ILE A 130 -6.99 -6.30 -9.47
N GLU A 131 -7.68 -5.98 -10.56
CA GLU A 131 -7.16 -5.14 -11.63
C GLU A 131 -7.98 -3.85 -11.68
N ARG A 132 -7.29 -2.71 -11.65
CA ARG A 132 -7.89 -1.38 -11.87
C ARG A 132 -7.24 -0.72 -13.08
N GLU A 133 -8.04 -0.46 -14.09
CA GLU A 133 -7.60 0.20 -15.33
C GLU A 133 -7.51 1.72 -15.14
N PHE A 134 -6.51 2.32 -15.78
CA PHE A 134 -6.36 3.76 -15.89
C PHE A 134 -5.60 4.12 -17.18
N VAL A 135 -5.68 5.39 -17.59
CA VAL A 135 -5.06 5.88 -18.83
C VAL A 135 -3.94 6.87 -18.51
N ILE A 136 -2.85 6.78 -19.25
CA ILE A 136 -1.82 7.81 -19.31
C ILE A 136 -1.84 8.43 -20.71
N GLY A 137 -1.85 9.76 -20.79
CA GLY A 137 -1.91 10.47 -22.07
C GLY A 137 -3.23 10.26 -22.81
N THR A 138 -3.19 10.34 -24.14
CA THR A 138 -4.32 9.99 -25.01
C THR A 138 -4.18 8.51 -25.39
N PRO A 139 -5.19 7.66 -25.16
CA PRO A 139 -5.10 6.24 -25.46
C PRO A 139 -4.95 5.95 -26.96
#